data_AF-A0AAT9IY20-F1
#
_entry.id   AF-A0AAT9IY20-F1
#
_cell.length_a   1.000
_cell.length_b   1.000
_cell.length_c   1.000
_cell.angle_alpha   90.00
_cell.angle_beta   90.00
_cell.angle_gamma   90.00
#
_symmetry.space_group_name_H-M   'P 1'
#
loop_
_entity.id
_entity.type
_entity.pdbx_description
1 polymer ?
#
loop_
_entity_poly.entity_id
_entity_poly.type
_entity_poly.pdbx_seq_one_letter_code
_entity_poly.pdbx_strand_id
1 'polypeptide(L)'
;MTMQIRKPALFGLISAAAMAVALTGCMTTPSVNAAGNYKTPIGKAPVTANPTAYSDALVCLGGYARSHRLASPRLAVGRISDYTGRASLDGGREITQGASLMAMTALAKAGARQVERFDTSVGELELKYANNKLITDAPVSNPTQPADYRKIMAGQVAGSDFFIVGGITELNNNIRSSGVDAYAGESSTTGVKGLFYGRTLVMNVALDLRLVDTRTLEVVDVISYQKQIVGKEVKAGVFDVLNGNIFDISGGQGALEPMQLAVRAMIERATLEFMANLYGASGPDVCLDPQNDFLYNDTLGATGGLTPAYDNLETNNAGTRAEPSRWQNIAGDKRRGPAEHDAGYSSSDGGSRY
;
A
#
# COMPACT_ATOMS: atom_id res chain seq x y z
N MET A 1 -31.38 -47.71 -79.37
CA MET A 1 -30.90 -46.32 -79.21
C MET A 1 -32.12 -45.48 -78.87
N THR A 2 -32.45 -45.33 -77.58
CA THR A 2 -33.65 -44.60 -77.14
C THR A 2 -33.34 -43.85 -75.85
N MET A 3 -33.50 -42.54 -75.97
CA MET A 3 -33.28 -41.47 -75.01
C MET A 3 -34.13 -41.68 -73.75
N GLN A 4 -33.53 -41.56 -72.56
CA GLN A 4 -34.29 -41.23 -71.35
C GLN A 4 -33.88 -39.87 -70.80
N ILE A 5 -34.91 -39.06 -70.63
CA ILE A 5 -34.96 -37.65 -70.27
C ILE A 5 -34.64 -37.50 -68.78
N ARG A 6 -33.67 -36.66 -68.44
CA ARG A 6 -33.36 -36.27 -67.06
C ARG A 6 -34.50 -35.42 -66.48
N LYS A 7 -35.14 -35.88 -65.41
CA LYS A 7 -35.94 -35.03 -64.53
C LYS A 7 -34.99 -34.24 -63.60
N PRO A 8 -35.07 -32.90 -63.51
CA PRO A 8 -34.27 -32.17 -62.53
C PRO A 8 -34.78 -32.47 -61.12
N ALA A 9 -33.84 -32.76 -60.22
CA ALA A 9 -34.09 -33.05 -58.82
C ALA A 9 -34.68 -31.81 -58.12
N LEU A 10 -36.00 -31.83 -57.95
CA LEU A 10 -36.79 -30.89 -57.13
C LEU A 10 -36.34 -30.87 -55.66
N PHE A 11 -35.49 -31.81 -55.24
CA PHE A 11 -34.97 -31.94 -53.88
C PHE A 11 -33.85 -30.94 -53.53
N GLY A 12 -33.20 -30.29 -54.50
CA GLY A 12 -32.13 -29.32 -54.22
C GLY A 12 -32.63 -27.95 -53.75
N LEU A 13 -33.87 -27.58 -54.10
CA LEU A 13 -34.43 -26.25 -53.75
C LEU A 13 -35.04 -26.20 -52.35
N ILE A 14 -35.46 -27.34 -51.79
CA ILE A 14 -36.03 -27.41 -50.44
C ILE A 14 -34.91 -27.32 -49.38
N SER A 15 -33.72 -27.85 -49.65
CA SER A 15 -32.59 -27.77 -48.70
C SER A 15 -31.97 -26.38 -48.63
N ALA A 16 -31.96 -25.61 -49.73
CA ALA A 16 -31.47 -24.24 -49.74
C ALA A 16 -32.42 -23.26 -49.01
N ALA A 17 -33.73 -23.46 -49.11
CA ALA A 17 -34.72 -22.63 -48.41
C ALA A 17 -34.74 -22.89 -46.89
N ALA A 18 -34.56 -24.14 -46.45
CA ALA A 18 -34.48 -24.47 -45.03
C ALA A 18 -33.22 -23.89 -44.35
N MET A 19 -32.11 -23.76 -45.10
CA MET A 19 -30.87 -23.19 -44.59
C MET A 19 -30.89 -21.65 -44.52
N ALA A 20 -31.69 -20.99 -45.37
CA ALA A 20 -31.86 -19.53 -45.34
C ALA A 20 -32.71 -19.03 -44.16
N VAL A 21 -33.66 -19.84 -43.66
CA VAL A 21 -34.49 -19.47 -42.49
C VAL A 21 -33.72 -19.66 -41.17
N ALA A 22 -32.75 -20.58 -41.13
CA ALA A 22 -31.92 -20.83 -39.94
C ALA A 22 -30.89 -19.72 -39.62
N LEU A 23 -30.61 -18.80 -40.56
CA LEU A 23 -29.74 -17.63 -40.31
C LEU A 23 -30.49 -16.35 -39.91
N THR A 24 -31.82 -16.39 -39.77
CA THR A 24 -32.55 -15.32 -39.06
C THR A 24 -32.46 -15.52 -37.54
N GLY A 25 -31.23 -15.60 -37.03
CA GLY A 25 -30.99 -15.40 -35.61
C GLY A 25 -31.45 -13.99 -35.27
N CYS A 26 -32.53 -13.86 -34.52
CA CYS A 26 -32.96 -12.60 -33.94
C CYS A 26 -31.75 -12.00 -33.21
N MET A 27 -31.17 -10.93 -33.75
CA MET A 27 -30.38 -10.02 -32.93
C MET A 27 -31.37 -9.40 -31.96
N THR A 28 -31.55 -10.03 -30.80
CA THR A 28 -32.15 -9.38 -29.64
C THR A 28 -31.20 -8.25 -29.28
N THR A 29 -31.53 -7.03 -29.69
CA THR A 29 -30.97 -5.84 -29.07
C THR A 29 -31.18 -6.01 -27.57
N PRO A 30 -30.11 -6.02 -26.74
CA PRO A 30 -30.28 -6.27 -25.32
C PRO A 30 -31.24 -5.22 -24.78
N SER A 31 -32.37 -5.68 -24.22
CA SER A 31 -33.44 -4.79 -23.77
C SER A 31 -32.89 -3.88 -22.67
N VAL A 32 -32.78 -2.61 -23.00
CA VAL A 32 -32.37 -1.55 -22.06
C VAL A 32 -33.52 -1.35 -21.08
N ASN A 33 -33.26 -1.49 -19.77
CA ASN A 33 -34.28 -1.14 -18.80
C ASN A 33 -34.56 0.38 -18.82
N ALA A 34 -35.62 0.85 -18.16
CA ALA A 34 -35.99 2.28 -18.13
C ALA A 34 -34.87 3.21 -17.58
N ALA A 35 -33.82 2.65 -16.99
CA ALA A 35 -32.65 3.36 -16.47
C ALA A 35 -31.41 3.28 -17.39
N GLY A 36 -31.54 2.82 -18.64
CA GLY A 36 -30.42 2.81 -19.59
C GLY A 36 -29.47 1.62 -19.45
N ASN A 37 -29.78 0.64 -18.58
CA ASN A 37 -28.89 -0.48 -18.30
C ASN A 37 -29.29 -1.73 -19.08
N TYR A 38 -28.32 -2.34 -19.75
CA TYR A 38 -28.46 -3.58 -20.53
C TYR A 38 -28.53 -4.84 -19.65
N LYS A 39 -28.16 -4.74 -18.36
CA LYS A 39 -28.23 -5.83 -17.37
C LYS A 39 -28.30 -5.23 -15.96
N THR A 40 -29.04 -5.85 -15.05
CA THR A 40 -28.99 -5.47 -13.62
C THR A 40 -27.63 -5.86 -13.04
N PRO A 41 -26.94 -4.96 -12.31
CA PRO A 41 -25.69 -5.31 -11.63
C PRO A 41 -25.90 -6.53 -10.72
N ILE A 42 -25.02 -7.52 -10.84
CA ILE A 42 -25.09 -8.78 -10.08
C ILE A 42 -24.72 -8.54 -8.59
N GLY A 43 -23.92 -7.52 -8.31
CA GLY A 43 -23.42 -7.22 -6.97
C GLY A 43 -24.33 -6.29 -6.15
N LYS A 44 -24.77 -6.76 -4.98
CA LYS A 44 -25.25 -5.93 -3.85
C LYS A 44 -24.23 -5.89 -2.69
N ALA A 45 -22.99 -6.35 -2.93
CA ALA A 45 -21.96 -6.39 -1.90
C ALA A 45 -21.64 -4.95 -1.43
N PRO A 46 -21.64 -4.69 -0.12
CA PRO A 46 -21.43 -3.34 0.40
C PRO A 46 -19.98 -2.89 0.19
N VAL A 47 -19.79 -1.60 -0.03
CA VAL A 47 -18.47 -0.97 0.12
C VAL A 47 -18.15 -0.91 1.62
N THR A 48 -17.01 -1.45 2.02
CA THR A 48 -16.53 -1.43 3.41
C THR A 48 -15.19 -0.70 3.53
N ALA A 49 -14.82 -0.30 4.74
CA ALA A 49 -13.48 0.21 5.01
C ALA A 49 -12.42 -0.87 4.71
N ASN A 50 -11.17 -0.42 4.46
CA ASN A 50 -10.01 -1.30 4.22
C ASN A 50 -8.94 -1.10 5.31
N PRO A 51 -9.23 -1.48 6.58
CA PRO A 51 -8.28 -1.36 7.68
C PRO A 51 -7.24 -2.48 7.66
N THR A 52 -6.15 -2.28 8.40
CA THR A 52 -5.19 -3.32 8.77
C THR A 52 -5.08 -3.38 10.29
N ALA A 53 -4.28 -4.32 10.82
CA ALA A 53 -3.99 -4.41 12.25
C ALA A 53 -3.39 -3.10 12.84
N TYR A 54 -2.83 -2.22 12.00
CA TYR A 54 -2.20 -0.96 12.44
C TYR A 54 -3.07 0.28 12.24
N SER A 55 -4.25 0.14 11.61
CA SER A 55 -5.12 1.27 11.29
C SER A 55 -5.61 2.01 12.53
N ASP A 56 -6.00 1.28 13.58
CA ASP A 56 -6.52 1.89 14.82
C ASP A 56 -5.40 2.61 15.59
N ALA A 57 -4.19 2.06 15.59
CA ALA A 57 -3.01 2.70 16.18
C ALA A 57 -2.66 4.02 15.49
N LEU A 58 -2.77 4.09 14.14
CA LEU A 58 -2.58 5.35 13.41
C LEU A 58 -3.63 6.39 13.81
N VAL A 59 -4.91 6.00 13.90
CA VAL A 59 -5.99 6.91 14.32
C VAL A 59 -5.76 7.38 15.76
N CYS A 60 -5.36 6.48 16.66
CA CYS A 60 -4.95 6.80 18.02
C CYS A 60 -3.83 7.83 18.02
N LEU A 61 -2.80 7.65 17.19
CA LEU A 61 -1.65 8.55 17.13
C LEU A 61 -2.05 9.96 16.68
N GLY A 62 -2.98 10.07 15.73
CA GLY A 62 -3.58 11.36 15.36
C GLY A 62 -4.37 12.00 16.51
N GLY A 63 -5.03 11.20 17.35
CA GLY A 63 -5.68 11.66 18.59
C GLY A 63 -4.68 12.08 19.68
N TYR A 64 -3.60 11.33 19.83
CA TYR A 64 -2.48 11.62 20.73
C TYR A 64 -1.86 12.99 20.41
N ALA A 65 -1.53 13.25 19.15
CA ALA A 65 -0.97 14.54 18.73
C ALA A 65 -1.90 15.72 19.04
N ARG A 66 -3.22 15.57 18.82
CA ARG A 66 -4.20 16.62 19.11
C ARG A 66 -4.37 16.85 20.62
N SER A 67 -4.45 15.79 21.41
CA SER A 67 -4.62 15.89 22.87
C SER A 67 -3.41 16.52 23.55
N HIS A 68 -2.21 16.25 23.04
CA HIS A 68 -0.96 16.83 23.53
C HIS A 68 -0.57 18.15 22.84
N ARG A 69 -1.43 18.68 21.95
CA ARG A 69 -1.22 19.94 21.20
C ARG A 69 0.10 19.97 20.44
N LEU A 70 0.52 18.83 19.90
CA LEU A 70 1.73 18.69 19.11
C LEU A 70 1.52 19.27 17.72
N ALA A 71 2.56 19.90 17.17
CA ALA A 71 2.52 20.40 15.80
C ALA A 71 2.52 19.21 14.83
N SER A 72 1.48 19.09 14.01
CA SER A 72 1.45 18.08 12.94
C SER A 72 2.46 18.43 11.84
N PRO A 73 3.50 17.60 11.61
CA PRO A 73 4.47 17.83 10.55
C PRO A 73 3.76 17.83 9.20
N ARG A 74 4.30 18.60 8.25
CA ARG A 74 3.78 18.60 6.89
C ARG A 74 4.58 17.66 6.01
N LEU A 75 3.96 16.55 5.60
CA LEU A 75 4.61 15.52 4.81
C LEU A 75 4.19 15.53 3.34
N ALA A 76 5.14 15.20 2.48
CA ALA A 76 4.87 14.77 1.11
C ALA A 76 5.11 13.26 1.00
N VAL A 77 4.45 12.62 0.02
CA VAL A 77 4.76 11.24 -0.37
C VAL A 77 5.25 11.28 -1.81
N GLY A 78 6.45 10.76 -2.04
CA GLY A 78 6.97 10.55 -3.38
C GLY A 78 6.60 9.18 -3.91
N ARG A 79 7.40 8.66 -4.85
CA ARG A 79 7.15 7.34 -5.42
C ARG A 79 7.59 6.23 -4.45
N ILE A 80 6.65 5.35 -4.12
CA ILE A 80 6.86 4.06 -3.49
C ILE A 80 6.58 3.03 -4.58
N SER A 81 7.64 2.56 -5.24
CA SER A 81 7.53 1.76 -6.47
C SER A 81 7.68 0.27 -6.20
N ASP A 82 7.19 -0.56 -7.12
CA ASP A 82 7.50 -1.99 -7.14
C ASP A 82 8.88 -2.21 -7.80
N TYR A 83 9.87 -2.60 -7.01
CA TYR A 83 11.21 -2.97 -7.44
C TYR A 83 11.43 -4.48 -7.51
N THR A 84 10.41 -5.29 -7.20
CA THR A 84 10.52 -6.76 -7.20
C THR A 84 10.69 -7.33 -8.61
N GLY A 85 10.25 -6.58 -9.63
CA GLY A 85 10.28 -7.00 -11.03
C GLY A 85 9.32 -8.16 -11.36
N ARG A 86 8.48 -8.58 -10.41
CA ARG A 86 7.58 -9.72 -10.57
C ARG A 86 6.36 -9.36 -11.41
N ALA A 87 5.91 -10.32 -12.22
CA ALA A 87 4.77 -10.19 -13.08
C ALA A 87 3.87 -11.41 -12.93
N SER A 88 2.56 -11.16 -12.93
CA SER A 88 1.55 -12.22 -12.95
C SER A 88 1.60 -12.98 -14.28
N LEU A 89 1.24 -14.27 -14.22
CA LEU A 89 1.08 -15.15 -15.39
C LEU A 89 0.02 -14.63 -16.37
N ASP A 90 -0.98 -13.89 -15.87
CA ASP A 90 -2.08 -13.34 -16.67
C ASP A 90 -1.72 -12.02 -17.38
N GLY A 91 -0.47 -11.57 -17.28
CA GLY A 91 -0.01 -10.31 -17.87
C GLY A 91 -0.38 -9.11 -17.01
N GLY A 92 0.46 -8.80 -16.03
CA GLY A 92 0.30 -7.65 -15.14
C GLY A 92 1.35 -7.64 -14.03
N ARG A 93 1.37 -6.58 -13.22
CA ARG A 93 2.24 -6.54 -12.02
C ARG A 93 1.66 -7.42 -10.93
N GLU A 94 2.51 -8.21 -10.27
CA GLU A 94 2.08 -9.08 -9.17
C GLU A 94 1.84 -8.26 -7.88
N ILE A 95 2.57 -7.15 -7.72
CA ILE A 95 2.45 -6.22 -6.60
C ILE A 95 1.71 -4.94 -7.02
N THR A 96 1.04 -4.33 -6.04
CA THR A 96 0.33 -3.05 -6.21
C THR A 96 1.27 -1.92 -6.64
N GLN A 97 0.81 -1.11 -7.60
CA GLN A 97 1.46 0.14 -7.99
C GLN A 97 0.90 1.35 -7.21
N GLY A 98 0.04 1.11 -6.23
CA GLY A 98 -0.65 2.13 -5.43
C GLY A 98 -0.05 2.35 -4.05
N ALA A 99 1.18 1.90 -3.79
CA ALA A 99 1.79 1.97 -2.46
C ALA A 99 1.94 3.42 -1.94
N SER A 100 2.26 4.38 -2.81
CA SER A 100 2.26 5.81 -2.45
C SER A 100 0.91 6.28 -1.90
N LEU A 101 -0.20 5.86 -2.52
CA LEU A 101 -1.55 6.22 -2.08
C LEU A 101 -1.92 5.55 -0.75
N MET A 102 -1.40 4.33 -0.51
CA MET A 102 -1.53 3.66 0.80
C MET A 102 -0.80 4.43 1.89
N ALA A 103 0.41 4.94 1.62
CA ALA A 103 1.17 5.76 2.56
C ALA A 103 0.49 7.10 2.84
N MET A 104 -0.05 7.79 1.81
CA MET A 104 -0.85 9.00 2.01
C MET A 104 -2.09 8.74 2.87
N THR A 105 -2.75 7.60 2.68
CA THR A 105 -3.89 7.18 3.51
C THR A 105 -3.45 6.94 4.97
N ALA A 106 -2.30 6.30 5.19
CA ALA A 106 -1.75 6.06 6.51
C ALA A 106 -1.38 7.37 7.23
N LEU A 107 -0.75 8.31 6.52
CA LEU A 107 -0.44 9.66 7.04
C LEU A 107 -1.70 10.43 7.43
N ALA A 108 -2.77 10.33 6.64
CA ALA A 108 -4.05 10.92 6.99
C ALA A 108 -4.63 10.35 8.28
N LYS A 109 -4.56 9.02 8.47
CA LYS A 109 -4.98 8.35 9.71
C LYS A 109 -4.16 8.84 10.91
N ALA A 110 -2.84 8.99 10.76
CA ALA A 110 -1.92 9.52 11.78
C ALA A 110 -2.03 11.03 12.07
N GLY A 111 -2.93 11.74 11.40
CA GLY A 111 -3.13 13.18 11.61
C GLY A 111 -2.03 14.07 11.03
N ALA A 112 -1.23 13.57 10.09
CA ALA A 112 -0.24 14.39 9.39
C ALA A 112 -0.90 15.42 8.48
N ARG A 113 -0.27 16.58 8.31
CA ARG A 113 -0.65 17.52 7.25
C ARG A 113 0.03 17.08 5.96
N GLN A 114 -0.71 16.96 4.86
CA GLN A 114 -0.13 16.47 3.61
C GLN A 114 -0.04 17.57 2.56
N VAL A 115 1.00 17.51 1.73
CA VAL A 115 1.12 18.29 0.49
C VAL A 115 1.33 17.35 -0.69
N GLU A 116 0.68 17.69 -1.81
CA GLU A 116 0.72 16.89 -3.03
C GLU A 116 2.07 17.08 -3.76
N ARG A 117 2.76 15.96 -3.99
CA ARG A 117 4.05 15.85 -4.71
C ARG A 117 4.17 14.54 -5.51
N PHE A 118 3.18 13.65 -5.41
CA PHE A 118 3.13 12.39 -6.14
C PHE A 118 2.53 12.61 -7.53
N ASP A 119 1.39 13.29 -7.61
CA ASP A 119 0.75 13.67 -8.87
C ASP A 119 0.60 15.19 -8.96
N THR A 120 1.65 15.84 -9.47
CA THR A 120 1.67 17.29 -9.64
C THR A 120 1.00 17.75 -10.94
N SER A 121 0.56 16.82 -11.80
CA SER A 121 0.10 17.15 -13.16
C SER A 121 -1.07 18.15 -13.17
N VAL A 122 -2.06 17.92 -12.29
CA VAL A 122 -3.20 18.82 -12.13
C VAL A 122 -2.75 20.16 -11.54
N GLY A 123 -1.88 20.15 -10.53
CA GLY A 123 -1.37 21.38 -9.91
C GLY A 123 -0.56 22.24 -10.88
N GLU A 124 0.27 21.61 -11.72
CA GLU A 124 1.03 22.27 -12.78
C GLU A 124 0.10 22.83 -13.86
N LEU A 125 -0.96 22.11 -14.23
CA LEU A 125 -1.96 22.57 -15.18
C LEU A 125 -2.72 23.79 -14.67
N GLU A 126 -3.16 23.75 -13.41
CA GLU A 126 -3.83 24.88 -12.75
C GLU A 126 -2.92 26.12 -12.69
N LEU A 127 -1.63 25.94 -12.37
CA LEU A 127 -0.65 27.03 -12.42
C LEU A 127 -0.46 27.56 -13.85
N LYS A 128 -0.38 26.68 -14.84
CA LYS A 128 -0.24 27.07 -16.26
C LYS A 128 -1.45 27.86 -16.73
N TYR A 129 -2.66 27.44 -16.39
CA TYR A 129 -3.89 28.14 -16.73
C TYR A 129 -4.00 29.48 -16.01
N ALA A 130 -3.64 29.56 -14.72
CA ALA A 130 -3.58 30.81 -13.98
C ALA A 130 -2.57 31.78 -14.61
N ASN A 131 -1.37 31.31 -14.97
CA ASN A 131 -0.33 32.11 -15.62
C ASN A 131 -0.77 32.66 -16.97
N ASN A 132 -1.52 31.86 -17.74
CA ASN A 132 -2.10 32.26 -19.01
C ASN A 132 -3.43 33.04 -18.87
N LYS A 133 -3.85 33.35 -17.63
CA LYS A 133 -5.09 34.07 -17.31
C LYS A 133 -6.36 33.38 -17.85
N LEU A 134 -6.36 32.06 -17.90
CA LEU A 134 -7.43 31.24 -18.47
C LEU A 134 -8.47 30.78 -17.45
N ILE A 135 -8.20 30.94 -16.15
CA ILE A 135 -9.08 30.49 -15.06
C ILE A 135 -9.29 31.59 -14.03
N THR A 136 -10.39 31.48 -13.30
CA THR A 136 -10.79 32.41 -12.23
C THR A 136 -11.39 31.67 -11.06
N ASP A 137 -11.24 32.25 -9.87
CA ASP A 137 -11.91 31.80 -8.64
C ASP A 137 -13.27 32.49 -8.44
N ALA A 138 -13.50 33.59 -9.15
CA ALA A 138 -14.73 34.34 -9.06
C ALA A 138 -15.83 33.69 -9.92
N PRO A 139 -17.11 33.80 -9.53
CA PRO A 139 -18.22 33.37 -10.37
C PRO A 139 -18.19 34.08 -11.73
N VAL A 140 -18.26 33.33 -12.82
CA VAL A 140 -18.36 33.88 -14.18
C VAL A 140 -19.83 34.09 -14.53
N SER A 141 -20.27 35.34 -14.57
CA SER A 141 -21.66 35.70 -14.92
C SER A 141 -21.94 35.62 -16.43
N ASN A 142 -20.91 35.84 -17.26
CA ASN A 142 -20.98 35.68 -18.71
C ASN A 142 -19.67 35.08 -19.26
N PRO A 143 -19.69 33.86 -19.82
CA PRO A 143 -18.49 33.19 -20.33
C PRO A 143 -17.89 33.83 -21.60
N THR A 144 -18.54 34.83 -22.18
CA THR A 144 -18.05 35.56 -23.36
C THR A 144 -17.37 36.89 -23.02
N GLN A 145 -17.37 37.30 -21.76
CA GLN A 145 -16.70 38.52 -21.31
C GLN A 145 -15.47 38.21 -20.46
N PRO A 146 -14.42 39.05 -20.52
CA PRO A 146 -13.28 38.91 -19.63
C PRO A 146 -13.70 38.98 -18.16
N ALA A 147 -13.29 37.98 -17.37
CA ALA A 147 -13.42 37.98 -15.91
C ALA A 147 -12.06 38.28 -15.25
N ASP A 148 -12.04 38.59 -13.95
CA ASP A 148 -10.78 38.63 -13.19
C ASP A 148 -10.14 37.23 -13.21
N TYR A 149 -8.82 37.14 -13.21
CA TYR A 149 -8.11 35.87 -13.35
C TYR A 149 -7.45 35.46 -12.03
N ARG A 150 -7.27 34.15 -11.84
CA ARG A 150 -6.55 33.62 -10.67
C ARG A 150 -5.10 34.11 -10.69
N LYS A 151 -4.70 34.82 -9.64
CA LYS A 151 -3.34 35.36 -9.48
C LYS A 151 -2.45 34.34 -8.77
N ILE A 152 -1.23 34.16 -9.28
CA ILE A 152 -0.20 33.34 -8.66
C ILE A 152 0.53 34.21 -7.63
N MET A 153 0.45 33.84 -6.35
CA MET A 153 1.10 34.56 -5.26
C MET A 153 2.42 33.90 -4.84
N ALA A 154 3.40 34.71 -4.44
CA ALA A 154 4.63 34.20 -3.86
C ALA A 154 4.32 33.41 -2.56
N GLY A 155 4.89 32.20 -2.45
CA GLY A 155 4.66 31.33 -1.29
C GLY A 155 3.30 30.65 -1.23
N GLN A 156 2.47 30.71 -2.28
CA GLN A 156 1.13 30.08 -2.28
C GLN A 156 1.18 28.55 -2.16
N VAL A 157 2.24 27.91 -2.65
CA VAL A 157 2.44 26.46 -2.54
C VAL A 157 3.17 26.19 -1.24
N ALA A 158 2.49 25.51 -0.30
CA ALA A 158 3.10 25.07 0.93
C ALA A 158 4.26 24.10 0.67
N GLY A 159 5.46 24.39 1.20
CA GLY A 159 6.57 23.42 1.25
C GLY A 159 6.30 22.34 2.30
N SER A 160 6.82 21.13 2.10
CA SER A 160 6.84 20.05 3.10
C SER A 160 8.01 20.22 4.07
N ASP A 161 7.87 19.66 5.27
CA ASP A 161 8.97 19.50 6.22
C ASP A 161 9.74 18.20 5.88
N PHE A 162 9.01 17.11 5.70
CA PHE A 162 9.59 15.80 5.33
C PHE A 162 8.90 15.20 4.11
N PHE A 163 9.57 14.26 3.45
CA PHE A 163 8.94 13.41 2.44
C PHE A 163 9.29 11.94 2.61
N ILE A 164 8.33 11.07 2.29
CA ILE A 164 8.50 9.61 2.31
C ILE A 164 8.67 9.10 0.88
N VAL A 165 9.69 8.27 0.67
CA VAL A 165 9.95 7.57 -0.60
C VAL A 165 10.49 6.18 -0.32
N GLY A 166 10.44 5.28 -1.30
CA GLY A 166 10.96 3.93 -1.14
C GLY A 166 10.39 2.97 -2.16
N GLY A 167 10.21 1.71 -1.78
CA GLY A 167 9.54 0.74 -2.63
C GLY A 167 9.35 -0.63 -2.00
N ILE A 168 8.56 -1.46 -2.69
CA ILE A 168 8.49 -2.90 -2.44
C ILE A 168 9.71 -3.51 -3.12
N THR A 169 10.62 -4.05 -2.34
CA THR A 169 11.94 -4.50 -2.80
C THR A 169 12.01 -6.01 -2.99
N GLU A 170 11.17 -6.76 -2.26
CA GLU A 170 11.17 -8.22 -2.34
C GLU A 170 9.77 -8.78 -2.55
N LEU A 171 9.69 -9.77 -3.44
CA LEU A 171 8.59 -10.72 -3.52
C LEU A 171 9.17 -12.10 -3.84
N ASN A 172 9.13 -12.98 -2.86
CA ASN A 172 9.62 -14.34 -2.96
C ASN A 172 8.47 -15.33 -2.78
N ASN A 173 8.08 -15.94 -3.89
CA ASN A 173 7.02 -16.93 -3.94
C ASN A 173 7.60 -18.29 -3.52
N ASN A 174 6.90 -19.00 -2.63
CA ASN A 174 7.21 -20.38 -2.22
C ASN A 174 8.50 -20.55 -1.39
N ILE A 175 8.54 -19.94 -0.21
CA ILE A 175 9.65 -20.08 0.74
C ILE A 175 9.55 -21.40 1.51
N ARG A 176 8.31 -21.84 1.79
CA ARG A 176 8.00 -23.19 2.27
C ARG A 176 6.63 -23.60 1.74
N SER A 177 6.57 -24.79 1.16
CA SER A 177 5.32 -25.48 0.84
C SER A 177 5.29 -26.82 1.56
N SER A 178 4.15 -27.13 2.17
CA SER A 178 3.89 -28.43 2.78
C SER A 178 2.54 -28.92 2.28
N GLY A 179 2.52 -30.15 1.78
CA GLY A 179 1.33 -30.83 1.31
C GLY A 179 1.12 -32.13 2.08
N VAL A 180 -0.13 -32.47 2.40
CA VAL A 180 -0.51 -33.80 2.86
C VAL A 180 -1.54 -34.34 1.88
N ASP A 181 -1.20 -35.46 1.26
CA ASP A 181 -2.08 -36.18 0.34
C ASP A 181 -2.49 -37.50 0.99
N ALA A 182 -3.80 -37.71 1.10
CA ALA A 182 -4.38 -38.97 1.56
C ALA A 182 -5.21 -39.59 0.45
N TYR A 183 -4.86 -40.80 0.06
CA TYR A 183 -5.56 -41.61 -0.92
C TYR A 183 -6.36 -42.68 -0.19
N ALA A 184 -7.67 -42.75 -0.42
CA ALA A 184 -8.52 -43.79 0.12
C ALA A 184 -9.37 -44.37 -1.01
N GLY A 185 -9.27 -45.67 -1.29
CA GLY A 185 -10.06 -46.27 -2.37
C GLY A 185 -10.08 -47.79 -2.33
N GLU A 186 -11.08 -48.37 -2.99
CA GLU A 186 -11.21 -49.82 -3.12
C GLU A 186 -10.17 -50.41 -4.08
N SER A 187 -9.74 -51.66 -3.83
CA SER A 187 -8.75 -52.39 -4.66
C SER A 187 -9.32 -52.93 -5.98
N SER A 188 -10.61 -52.71 -6.26
CA SER A 188 -11.28 -53.16 -7.48
C SER A 188 -10.94 -52.27 -8.69
N THR A 189 -10.95 -52.85 -9.89
CA THR A 189 -10.77 -52.13 -11.16
C THR A 189 -11.90 -51.14 -11.48
N THR A 190 -13.02 -51.21 -10.75
CA THR A 190 -14.19 -50.33 -10.82
C THR A 190 -14.47 -49.63 -9.47
N GLY A 191 -13.45 -49.51 -8.62
CA GLY A 191 -13.59 -48.99 -7.26
C GLY A 191 -13.51 -47.46 -7.21
N VAL A 192 -14.39 -46.85 -6.42
CA VAL A 192 -14.36 -45.42 -6.10
C VAL A 192 -13.10 -45.09 -5.30
N LYS A 193 -12.34 -44.08 -5.74
CA LYS A 193 -11.13 -43.58 -5.08
C LYS A 193 -11.34 -42.13 -4.64
N GLY A 194 -11.22 -41.87 -3.35
CA GLY A 194 -11.15 -40.53 -2.77
C GLY A 194 -9.70 -40.03 -2.69
N LEU A 195 -9.51 -38.77 -3.06
CA LEU A 195 -8.30 -38.00 -2.83
C LEU A 195 -8.62 -36.82 -1.92
N PHE A 196 -7.88 -36.70 -0.83
CA PHE A 196 -7.87 -35.49 -0.02
C PHE A 196 -6.46 -34.90 -0.09
N TYR A 197 -6.36 -33.64 -0.52
CA TYR A 197 -5.09 -32.92 -0.48
C TYR A 197 -5.24 -31.59 0.24
N GLY A 198 -4.30 -31.30 1.13
CA GLY A 198 -4.16 -30.03 1.80
C GLY A 198 -2.79 -29.44 1.51
N ARG A 199 -2.72 -28.22 0.96
CA ARG A 199 -1.46 -27.50 0.72
C ARG A 199 -1.42 -26.18 1.47
N THR A 200 -0.26 -25.88 2.04
CA THR A 200 0.06 -24.56 2.57
C THR A 200 1.21 -23.97 1.75
N LEU A 201 1.04 -22.74 1.26
CA LEU A 201 2.07 -21.96 0.58
C LEU A 201 2.44 -20.75 1.43
N VAL A 202 3.74 -20.50 1.59
CA VAL A 202 4.25 -19.28 2.23
C VAL A 202 5.03 -18.45 1.22
N MET A 203 4.70 -17.16 1.13
CA MET A 203 5.39 -16.18 0.29
C MET A 203 5.87 -15.02 1.17
N ASN A 204 6.99 -14.39 0.85
CA ASN A 204 7.40 -13.16 1.54
C ASN A 204 7.31 -11.97 0.61
N VAL A 205 6.89 -10.85 1.18
CA VAL A 205 6.98 -9.53 0.58
C VAL A 205 7.76 -8.63 1.52
N ALA A 206 8.64 -7.79 0.99
CA ALA A 206 9.38 -6.79 1.78
C ALA A 206 9.29 -5.41 1.15
N LEU A 207 9.38 -4.38 2.00
CA LEU A 207 9.47 -2.99 1.59
C LEU A 207 10.58 -2.27 2.35
N ASP A 208 11.11 -1.24 1.69
CA ASP A 208 12.08 -0.32 2.26
C ASP A 208 11.58 1.11 2.04
N LEU A 209 11.43 1.86 3.12
CA LEU A 209 10.98 3.25 3.14
C LEU A 209 12.02 4.13 3.83
N ARG A 210 12.14 5.37 3.38
CA ARG A 210 12.96 6.40 4.01
C ARG A 210 12.15 7.68 4.21
N LEU A 211 12.36 8.30 5.36
CA LEU A 211 11.89 9.63 5.70
C LEU A 211 13.05 10.61 5.49
N VAL A 212 12.81 11.66 4.73
CA VAL A 212 13.86 12.60 4.30
C VAL A 212 13.45 14.02 4.63
N ASP A 213 14.36 14.81 5.21
CA ASP A 213 14.16 16.24 5.42
C ASP A 213 14.15 16.96 4.06
N THR A 214 13.12 17.76 3.80
CA THR A 214 12.94 18.41 2.49
C THR A 214 13.99 19.49 2.21
N ARG A 215 14.54 20.12 3.26
CA ARG A 215 15.47 21.25 3.15
C ARG A 215 16.92 20.77 3.06
N THR A 216 17.32 19.80 3.88
CA THR A 216 18.70 19.29 3.93
C THR A 216 18.92 18.09 3.02
N LEU A 217 17.85 17.39 2.64
CA LEU A 217 17.88 16.09 1.95
C LEU A 217 18.57 14.98 2.75
N GLU A 218 18.76 15.19 4.05
CA GLU A 218 19.24 14.17 4.96
C GLU A 218 18.16 13.11 5.19
N VAL A 219 18.58 11.85 5.16
CA VAL A 219 17.70 10.73 5.50
C VAL A 219 17.65 10.62 7.02
N VAL A 220 16.53 11.05 7.59
CA VAL A 220 16.35 11.13 9.05
C VAL A 220 15.91 9.80 9.66
N ASP A 221 15.25 8.95 8.88
CA ASP A 221 14.78 7.64 9.33
C ASP A 221 14.63 6.68 8.15
N VAL A 222 14.86 5.39 8.38
CA VAL A 222 14.77 4.31 7.38
C VAL A 222 14.12 3.11 8.01
N ILE A 223 13.14 2.54 7.31
CA ILE A 223 12.41 1.36 7.75
C ILE A 223 12.46 0.29 6.67
N SER A 224 12.90 -0.90 7.06
CA SER A 224 12.85 -2.12 6.25
C SER A 224 11.97 -3.15 6.94
N TYR A 225 10.89 -3.56 6.28
CA TYR A 225 9.98 -4.59 6.81
C TYR A 225 9.74 -5.70 5.82
N GLN A 226 9.58 -6.90 6.36
CA GLN A 226 9.18 -8.08 5.63
C GLN A 226 7.94 -8.69 6.28
N LYS A 227 6.97 -9.10 5.46
CA LYS A 227 5.81 -9.87 5.90
C LYS A 227 5.68 -11.18 5.12
N GLN A 228 5.40 -12.26 5.86
CA GLN A 228 5.04 -13.55 5.28
C GLN A 228 3.53 -13.61 5.02
N ILE A 229 3.16 -14.06 3.84
CA ILE A 229 1.79 -14.24 3.36
C ILE A 229 1.55 -15.74 3.29
N VAL A 230 0.53 -16.22 4.01
CA VAL A 230 0.19 -17.64 4.06
C VAL A 230 -1.06 -17.91 3.24
N GLY A 231 -0.94 -18.86 2.32
CA GLY A 231 -2.03 -19.44 1.57
C GLY A 231 -2.33 -20.85 2.02
N LYS A 232 -3.62 -21.17 2.21
CA LYS A 232 -4.07 -22.53 2.54
C LYS A 232 -5.11 -22.98 1.53
N GLU A 233 -4.97 -24.19 1.03
CA GLU A 233 -5.94 -24.81 0.16
C GLU A 233 -6.23 -26.24 0.61
N VAL A 234 -7.51 -26.57 0.70
CA VAL A 234 -8.01 -27.90 1.01
C VAL A 234 -8.92 -28.32 -0.13
N LYS A 235 -8.61 -29.44 -0.77
CA LYS A 235 -9.43 -30.02 -1.84
C LYS A 235 -9.73 -31.48 -1.53
N ALA A 236 -10.97 -31.86 -1.78
CA ALA A 236 -11.44 -33.23 -1.73
C ALA A 236 -11.98 -33.60 -3.13
N GLY A 237 -11.54 -34.73 -3.66
CA GLY A 237 -11.98 -35.26 -4.95
C GLY A 237 -12.36 -36.72 -4.85
N VAL A 238 -13.34 -37.13 -5.63
CA VAL A 238 -13.72 -38.54 -5.80
C VAL A 238 -13.60 -38.89 -7.28
N PHE A 239 -12.88 -39.97 -7.55
CA PHE A 239 -12.62 -40.50 -8.88
C PHE A 239 -13.21 -41.91 -9.00
N ASP A 240 -13.91 -42.17 -10.10
CA ASP A 240 -14.34 -43.52 -10.46
C ASP A 240 -13.84 -43.86 -11.87
N VAL A 241 -13.33 -45.09 -12.03
CA VAL A 241 -12.81 -45.61 -13.30
C VAL A 241 -13.78 -46.68 -13.79
N LEU A 242 -14.81 -46.24 -14.51
CA LEU A 242 -15.82 -47.13 -15.10
C LEU A 242 -15.46 -47.41 -16.56
N ASN A 243 -15.06 -48.65 -16.87
CA ASN A 243 -14.82 -49.13 -18.24
C ASN A 243 -13.88 -48.23 -19.09
N GLY A 244 -12.81 -47.70 -18.47
CA GLY A 244 -11.80 -46.88 -19.16
C GLY A 244 -12.08 -45.38 -19.21
N ASN A 245 -13.22 -44.92 -18.68
CA ASN A 245 -13.55 -43.49 -18.53
C ASN A 245 -13.38 -43.05 -17.07
N ILE A 246 -12.75 -41.88 -16.86
CA ILE A 246 -12.52 -41.29 -15.55
C ILE A 246 -13.59 -40.23 -15.30
N PHE A 247 -14.39 -40.40 -14.24
CA PHE A 247 -15.34 -39.39 -13.77
C PHE A 247 -14.75 -38.69 -12.53
N ASP A 248 -14.57 -37.37 -12.60
CA ASP A 248 -14.04 -36.52 -11.51
C ASP A 248 -15.15 -35.63 -10.94
N ILE A 249 -15.40 -35.77 -9.65
CA ILE A 249 -16.19 -34.80 -8.87
C ILE A 249 -15.27 -34.27 -7.78
N SER A 250 -14.83 -33.02 -7.92
CA SER A 250 -13.97 -32.34 -6.95
C SER A 250 -14.63 -31.08 -6.37
N GLY A 251 -14.40 -30.89 -5.07
CA GLY A 251 -14.81 -29.70 -4.31
C GLY A 251 -13.66 -29.24 -3.42
N GLY A 252 -13.39 -27.94 -3.38
CA GLY A 252 -12.29 -27.39 -2.58
C GLY A 252 -12.56 -25.98 -2.09
N GLN A 253 -11.97 -25.65 -0.94
CA GLN A 253 -11.96 -24.32 -0.37
C GLN A 253 -10.52 -23.87 -0.15
N GLY A 254 -10.22 -22.64 -0.54
CA GLY A 254 -8.90 -22.03 -0.35
C GLY A 254 -9.04 -20.63 0.23
N ALA A 255 -8.09 -20.26 1.08
CA ALA A 255 -7.95 -18.92 1.61
C ALA A 255 -6.51 -18.46 1.38
N LEU A 256 -6.34 -17.33 0.70
CA LEU A 256 -5.06 -16.66 0.50
C LEU A 256 -5.14 -15.30 1.16
N GLU A 257 -4.14 -14.96 1.97
CA GLU A 257 -4.02 -13.58 2.44
C GLU A 257 -3.76 -12.65 1.24
N PRO A 258 -4.52 -11.54 1.07
CA PRO A 258 -4.33 -10.65 -0.06
C PRO A 258 -2.97 -9.93 0.00
N MET A 259 -2.18 -10.02 -1.06
CA MET A 259 -0.85 -9.38 -1.14
C MET A 259 -0.93 -7.86 -0.97
N GLN A 260 -1.96 -7.24 -1.53
CA GLN A 260 -2.18 -5.79 -1.42
C GLN A 260 -2.51 -5.39 0.02
N LEU A 261 -3.16 -6.26 0.79
CA LEU A 261 -3.42 -6.04 2.22
C LEU A 261 -2.14 -6.18 3.03
N ALA A 262 -1.27 -7.12 2.68
CA ALA A 262 0.04 -7.27 3.30
C ALA A 262 0.92 -6.01 3.09
N VAL A 263 0.99 -5.50 1.85
CA VAL A 263 1.70 -4.24 1.53
C VAL A 263 1.10 -3.06 2.29
N ARG A 264 -0.23 -2.93 2.33
CA ARG A 264 -0.90 -1.90 3.13
C ARG A 264 -0.51 -1.97 4.60
N ALA A 265 -0.49 -3.17 5.18
CA ALA A 265 -0.17 -3.37 6.59
C ALA A 265 1.28 -2.95 6.89
N MET A 266 2.25 -3.34 6.05
CA MET A 266 3.64 -2.91 6.23
C MET A 266 3.81 -1.39 6.12
N ILE A 267 3.12 -0.76 5.15
CA ILE A 267 3.16 0.71 4.99
C ILE A 267 2.50 1.42 6.19
N GLU A 268 1.38 0.90 6.69
CA GLU A 268 0.71 1.46 7.87
C GLU A 268 1.58 1.33 9.12
N ARG A 269 2.26 0.20 9.32
CA ARG A 269 3.22 0.02 10.43
C ARG A 269 4.43 0.95 10.32
N ALA A 270 4.96 1.15 9.11
CA ALA A 270 6.12 2.03 8.90
C ALA A 270 5.74 3.49 9.13
N THR A 271 4.57 3.89 8.62
CA THR A 271 4.04 5.24 8.84
C THR A 271 3.77 5.50 10.32
N LEU A 272 3.29 4.50 11.06
CA LEU A 272 3.06 4.61 12.49
C LEU A 272 4.37 4.93 13.23
N GLU A 273 5.45 4.24 12.88
CA GLU A 273 6.77 4.45 13.49
C GLU A 273 7.34 5.82 13.15
N PHE A 274 7.36 6.21 11.87
CA PHE A 274 7.80 7.55 11.45
C PHE A 274 7.02 8.66 12.16
N MET A 275 5.70 8.51 12.26
CA MET A 275 4.86 9.54 12.89
C MET A 275 5.00 9.55 14.41
N ALA A 276 5.16 8.40 15.05
CA ALA A 276 5.41 8.34 16.49
C ALA A 276 6.71 9.06 16.84
N ASN A 277 7.76 8.83 16.03
CA ASN A 277 9.04 9.52 16.11
C ASN A 277 8.87 11.05 15.93
N LEU A 278 8.20 11.49 14.84
CA LEU A 278 7.97 12.90 14.56
C LEU A 278 7.14 13.62 15.63
N TYR A 279 6.25 12.89 16.33
CA TYR A 279 5.49 13.42 17.47
C TYR A 279 6.26 13.37 18.80
N GLY A 280 7.51 12.87 18.82
CA GLY A 280 8.30 12.73 20.04
C GLY A 280 7.70 11.74 21.03
N ALA A 281 6.91 10.76 20.55
CA ALA A 281 6.45 9.65 21.37
C ALA A 281 7.62 8.68 21.64
N SER A 282 7.53 7.89 22.71
CA SER A 282 8.53 6.85 23.02
C SER A 282 8.64 5.76 21.95
N GLY A 283 7.61 5.64 21.11
CA GLY A 283 7.49 4.65 20.07
C GLY A 283 6.03 4.47 19.64
N PRO A 284 5.76 3.50 18.75
CA PRO A 284 4.40 3.15 18.34
C PRO A 284 3.57 2.55 19.50
N ASP A 285 4.23 2.08 20.56
CA ASP A 285 3.65 1.44 21.76
C ASP A 285 2.67 2.33 22.54
N VAL A 286 2.75 3.65 22.37
CA VAL A 286 1.77 4.60 22.94
C VAL A 286 0.36 4.34 22.40
N CYS A 287 0.23 3.80 21.19
CA CYS A 287 -1.04 3.57 20.50
C CYS A 287 -1.19 2.16 19.93
N LEU A 288 -0.11 1.38 19.86
CA LEU A 288 -0.10 0.02 19.36
C LEU A 288 0.01 -0.94 20.53
N ASP A 289 -1.04 -1.73 20.74
CA ASP A 289 -1.02 -2.81 21.70
C ASP A 289 0.11 -3.81 21.33
N PRO A 290 1.04 -4.13 22.24
CA PRO A 290 2.07 -5.13 22.02
C PRO A 290 1.55 -6.49 21.54
N GLN A 291 0.32 -6.88 21.89
CA GLN A 291 -0.29 -8.11 21.38
C GLN A 291 -0.61 -8.04 19.88
N ASN A 292 -0.73 -6.82 19.33
CA ASN A 292 -0.96 -6.53 17.93
C ASN A 292 0.33 -6.10 17.20
N ASP A 293 1.47 -6.00 17.90
CA ASP A 293 2.78 -5.71 17.32
C ASP A 293 3.72 -6.93 17.39
N PHE A 294 3.80 -7.66 16.28
CA PHE A 294 4.71 -8.80 16.16
C PHE A 294 6.19 -8.40 16.06
N LEU A 295 6.50 -7.09 16.09
CA LEU A 295 7.86 -6.53 16.11
C LEU A 295 8.27 -6.01 17.51
N TYR A 296 7.52 -6.32 18.57
CA TYR A 296 7.77 -5.81 19.91
C TYR A 296 9.22 -6.11 20.37
N ASN A 297 10.00 -5.03 20.60
CA ASN A 297 11.43 -4.97 20.97
C ASN A 297 12.47 -5.16 19.85
N ASP A 298 12.08 -5.25 18.57
CA ASP A 298 13.00 -5.49 17.43
C ASP A 298 13.05 -4.32 16.41
N THR A 299 12.32 -3.23 16.67
CA THR A 299 12.33 -2.03 15.81
C THR A 299 13.53 -1.13 16.03
N LEU A 300 14.33 -1.37 17.07
CA LEU A 300 15.61 -0.70 17.30
C LEU A 300 16.74 -1.62 16.82
N GLY A 301 17.22 -1.42 15.57
CA GLY A 301 18.36 -2.17 15.04
C GLY A 301 18.14 -2.69 13.62
N ALA A 302 17.76 -3.96 13.47
CA ALA A 302 17.79 -4.68 12.20
C ALA A 302 16.86 -4.11 11.11
N THR A 303 15.78 -3.44 11.50
CA THR A 303 14.82 -2.80 10.59
C THR A 303 15.14 -1.32 10.30
N GLY A 304 16.17 -0.77 10.93
CA GLY A 304 16.46 0.66 10.94
C GLY A 304 16.74 1.18 12.35
N GLY A 305 17.56 2.23 12.44
CA GLY A 305 17.82 2.92 13.70
C GLY A 305 16.87 4.10 13.82
N LEU A 306 15.86 3.98 14.68
CA LEU A 306 15.01 5.11 15.10
C LEU A 306 15.90 6.27 15.56
N THR A 307 16.08 7.27 14.70
CA THR A 307 16.75 8.51 15.07
C THR A 307 15.66 9.54 15.32
N PRO A 308 15.50 10.04 16.55
CA PRO A 308 14.51 11.05 16.86
C PRO A 308 14.59 12.21 15.86
N ALA A 309 13.54 12.46 15.10
CA ALA A 309 13.51 13.58 14.17
C ALA A 309 13.58 14.93 14.91
N TYR A 310 13.22 14.94 16.20
CA TYR A 310 13.37 16.04 17.12
C TYR A 310 13.99 15.56 18.45
N ASP A 311 14.95 16.31 18.99
CA ASP A 311 15.50 16.09 20.34
C ASP A 311 14.57 16.71 21.40
N ASN A 312 13.40 16.09 21.59
CA ASN A 312 12.44 16.43 22.64
C ASN A 312 12.22 15.27 23.63
N LEU A 313 13.13 14.30 23.61
CA LEU A 313 13.15 13.17 24.52
C LEU A 313 13.22 13.63 25.99
N GLU A 314 13.98 14.69 26.28
CA GLU A 314 14.12 15.25 27.63
C GLU A 314 12.80 15.78 28.20
N THR A 315 11.89 16.31 27.38
CA THR A 315 10.59 16.84 27.84
C THR A 315 9.51 15.76 28.01
N ASN A 316 9.75 14.54 27.51
CA ASN A 316 8.82 13.40 27.56
C ASN A 316 9.35 12.20 28.38
N ASN A 317 10.06 12.46 29.49
CA ASN A 317 10.57 11.44 30.43
C ASN A 317 11.69 10.50 29.91
N ALA A 318 12.56 10.96 28.99
CA ALA A 318 13.72 10.15 28.58
C ALA A 318 14.88 10.09 29.59
N GLY A 319 14.89 10.92 30.63
CA GLY A 319 15.93 10.88 31.67
C GLY A 319 16.07 9.51 32.36
N THR A 320 15.02 8.68 32.31
CA THR A 320 15.04 7.31 32.85
C THR A 320 15.29 6.21 31.81
N ARG A 321 15.48 6.54 30.53
CA ARG A 321 15.71 5.55 29.45
C ARG A 321 17.02 5.75 28.67
N ALA A 322 17.83 6.76 29.00
CA ALA A 322 19.05 7.14 28.28
C ALA A 322 20.35 6.42 28.69
N GLU A 323 20.31 5.34 29.48
CA GLU A 323 21.54 4.55 29.76
C GLU A 323 21.41 3.09 29.33
N PRO A 324 21.61 2.78 28.04
CA PRO A 324 21.76 1.41 27.60
C PRO A 324 23.09 0.80 28.07
N SER A 325 24.11 1.60 28.39
CA SER A 325 25.50 1.16 28.63
C SER A 325 26.25 1.90 29.74
N ARG A 326 25.63 1.90 30.93
CA ARG A 326 26.22 2.07 32.27
C ARG A 326 27.46 1.21 32.58
N TRP A 327 27.89 0.34 31.67
CA TRP A 327 28.89 -0.70 31.91
C TRP A 327 30.30 -0.39 31.35
N GLN A 328 30.52 0.78 30.73
CA GLN A 328 31.84 1.17 30.21
C GLN A 328 32.59 2.22 31.07
N ASN A 329 31.97 2.80 32.10
CA ASN A 329 32.65 3.71 33.02
C ASN A 329 33.32 2.97 34.20
N ILE A 330 34.23 2.04 33.93
CA ILE A 330 35.19 1.55 34.94
C ILE A 330 36.54 1.26 34.28
N ALA A 331 37.35 2.32 34.07
CA ALA A 331 38.82 2.36 34.08
C ALA A 331 39.36 3.40 33.09
N GLY A 332 39.56 4.63 33.55
CA GLY A 332 40.19 5.68 32.74
C GLY A 332 39.93 7.11 33.18
N ASP A 333 39.31 7.34 34.35
CA ASP A 333 39.15 8.69 34.88
C ASP A 333 40.48 9.21 35.45
N LYS A 334 41.27 9.84 34.56
CA LYS A 334 42.23 10.90 34.92
C LYS A 334 42.35 11.86 33.75
N ARG A 335 41.43 12.84 33.67
CA ARG A 335 41.69 14.22 33.22
C ARG A 335 40.40 15.06 33.27
N ARG A 336 39.95 15.36 34.48
CA ARG A 336 39.44 16.69 34.81
C ARG A 336 39.80 16.98 36.27
N GLY A 337 40.96 17.63 36.44
CA GLY A 337 41.27 18.35 37.68
C GLY A 337 40.54 19.70 37.71
N PRO A 338 40.39 20.32 38.89
CA PRO A 338 39.23 21.14 39.20
C PRO A 338 39.47 22.66 39.21
N ALA A 339 38.32 23.36 39.27
CA ALA A 339 38.02 24.62 39.97
C ALA A 339 38.49 25.98 39.40
N GLU A 340 37.49 26.81 39.07
CA GLU A 340 37.16 28.08 39.75
C GLU A 340 38.31 29.08 40.01
N HIS A 341 38.22 30.30 39.44
CA HIS A 341 38.34 31.53 40.24
C HIS A 341 37.91 32.79 39.47
N ASP A 342 37.35 33.66 40.31
CA ASP A 342 36.66 34.93 40.18
C ASP A 342 37.51 36.14 39.72
N ALA A 343 36.83 37.29 39.60
CA ALA A 343 37.30 38.69 39.60
C ALA A 343 37.35 39.45 38.25
N GLY A 344 36.46 40.45 38.15
CA GLY A 344 36.37 41.37 37.02
C GLY A 344 37.30 42.58 37.09
N TYR A 345 37.26 43.39 36.03
CA TYR A 345 37.53 44.83 36.08
C TYR A 345 36.95 45.51 34.83
N SER A 346 36.21 46.59 35.07
CA SER A 346 35.76 47.59 34.09
C SER A 346 36.74 48.76 34.12
N SER A 347 37.20 49.26 32.97
CA SER A 347 37.25 50.71 32.69
C SER A 347 37.77 51.06 31.28
N SER A 348 37.02 51.94 30.61
CA SER A 348 37.44 53.13 29.86
C SER A 348 38.50 53.05 28.74
N ASP A 349 38.01 53.31 27.53
CA ASP A 349 38.35 54.46 26.67
C ASP A 349 39.60 55.31 27.01
N GLY A 350 40.44 55.57 26.00
CA GLY A 350 41.54 56.54 26.13
C GLY A 350 42.77 56.33 25.23
N GLY A 351 42.64 56.66 23.94
CA GLY A 351 43.59 57.50 23.20
C GLY A 351 45.06 57.08 22.92
N SER A 352 45.45 57.32 21.65
CA SER A 352 46.73 57.90 21.18
C SER A 352 47.75 56.97 20.49
N ARG A 353 47.94 57.26 19.18
CA ARG A 353 49.18 57.33 18.37
C ARG A 353 50.07 56.07 18.39
N TYR A 354 50.33 55.41 17.27
CA TYR A 354 50.91 55.91 16.01
C TYR A 354 50.40 55.13 14.81
#